data_AF-A0A850WZ64-F1
#
_entry.id   AF-A0A850WZ64-F1
#
_cell.length_a   1.000
_cell.length_b   1.000
_cell.length_c   1.000
_cell.angle_alpha   90.00
_cell.angle_beta   90.00
_cell.angle_gamma   90.00
#
_symmetry.space_group_name_H-M   'P 1'
#
loop_
_entity.id
_entity.type
_entity.pdbx_description
1 polymer ?
#
loop_
_entity_poly.entity_id
_entity_poly.type
_entity_poly.pdbx_seq_one_letter_code
_entity_poly.pdbx_strand_id
1 'polypeptide(L)'
;MAVLTAALALLYSVPGICRWLAHPYYSFSALLAAAFLVVRKVPPMCLALPTQREDRNPCDFDWREVEILMFLSAIVMMKNRRSITVDQHVGNIFMFSKVANVILFFRLDICMGLLYLTLCIVFLVTCKPPLYMGPEYIKYFSDKTIDNELERDKQVTWIIEFFANWSSECQSFAPIFANLSLKYNCPGLHFGKVDVGRYPDVSTRYKVSTSPLTKQLPTLILFQGGIEKMRRPYINKKGHAVSWTFSEVGGMGLGALGSRGGDAVGANVSSLPQENVIREFNLNELYQRGKKQSKGQNEGSEEPRAPTNQEPKKDK
;
A
#
# COMPACT_ATOMS: atom_id res chain seq x y z
N MET A 1 30.89 -19.33 -7.61
CA MET A 1 30.08 -19.24 -6.37
C MET A 1 28.96 -18.19 -6.47
N ALA A 2 29.25 -16.92 -6.79
CA ALA A 2 28.22 -15.86 -6.88
C ALA A 2 27.08 -16.11 -7.91
N VAL A 3 27.39 -16.68 -9.07
CA VAL A 3 26.40 -17.02 -10.11
C VAL A 3 25.51 -18.20 -9.68
N LEU A 4 26.09 -19.17 -8.96
CA LEU A 4 25.40 -20.34 -8.45
C LEU A 4 24.48 -19.98 -7.29
N THR A 5 24.91 -19.09 -6.40
CA THR A 5 24.06 -18.53 -5.33
C THR A 5 22.94 -17.64 -5.89
N ALA A 6 23.20 -16.87 -6.96
CA ALA A 6 22.17 -16.09 -7.63
C ALA A 6 21.15 -16.99 -8.34
N ALA A 7 21.59 -18.06 -9.01
CA ALA A 7 20.73 -19.04 -9.66
C ALA A 7 19.88 -19.85 -8.66
N LEU A 8 20.47 -20.25 -7.52
CA LEU A 8 19.74 -20.93 -6.44
C LEU A 8 18.75 -19.99 -5.73
N ALA A 9 19.09 -18.72 -5.54
CA ALA A 9 18.16 -17.71 -5.02
C ALA A 9 17.00 -17.44 -6.01
N LEU A 10 17.28 -17.42 -7.31
CA LEU A 10 16.28 -17.35 -8.38
C LEU A 10 15.35 -18.57 -8.32
N LEU A 11 15.91 -19.78 -8.29
CA LEU A 11 15.15 -21.04 -8.20
C LEU A 11 14.29 -21.13 -6.94
N TYR A 12 14.77 -20.65 -5.80
CA TYR A 12 14.02 -20.62 -4.54
C TYR A 12 12.87 -19.59 -4.57
N SER A 13 13.01 -18.52 -5.38
CA SER A 13 11.97 -17.50 -5.57
C SER A 13 10.99 -17.83 -6.72
N VAL A 14 11.27 -18.85 -7.55
CA VAL A 14 10.38 -19.32 -8.64
C VAL A 14 8.94 -19.61 -8.16
N PRO A 15 8.66 -20.29 -7.04
CA PRO A 15 7.29 -20.55 -6.63
C PRO A 15 6.50 -19.27 -6.28
N GLY A 16 7.19 -18.27 -5.72
CA GLY A 16 6.62 -16.95 -5.44
C GLY A 16 6.40 -16.13 -6.71
N ILE A 17 7.37 -16.15 -7.63
CA ILE A 17 7.31 -15.48 -8.94
C ILE A 17 6.23 -16.10 -9.83
N CYS A 18 6.07 -17.43 -9.82
CA CYS A 18 4.99 -18.11 -10.55
C CYS A 18 3.61 -17.77 -9.99
N ARG A 19 3.46 -17.65 -8.67
CA ARG A 19 2.21 -17.19 -8.04
C ARG A 19 1.91 -15.73 -8.38
N TRP A 20 2.95 -14.92 -8.52
CA TRP A 20 2.87 -13.51 -8.91
C TRP A 20 2.56 -13.32 -10.41
N LEU A 21 3.14 -14.14 -11.29
CA LEU A 21 2.82 -14.24 -12.72
C LEU A 21 1.42 -14.80 -12.99
N ALA A 22 0.90 -15.63 -12.09
CA ALA A 22 -0.45 -16.18 -12.18
C ALA A 22 -1.55 -15.11 -12.03
N HIS A 23 -1.22 -13.92 -11.49
CA HIS A 23 -2.13 -12.79 -11.57
C HIS A 23 -2.09 -12.20 -12.99
N PRO A 24 -3.19 -12.28 -13.75
CA PRO A 24 -3.22 -11.81 -15.14
C PRO A 24 -2.81 -10.34 -15.26
N TYR A 25 -3.10 -9.53 -14.23
CA TYR A 25 -2.76 -8.11 -14.17
C TYR A 25 -1.26 -7.82 -14.40
N TYR A 26 -0.35 -8.52 -13.71
CA TYR A 26 1.09 -8.24 -13.82
C TYR A 26 1.65 -8.72 -15.16
N SER A 27 1.20 -9.88 -15.63
CA SER A 27 1.61 -10.46 -16.92
C SER A 27 1.17 -9.58 -18.10
N PHE A 28 -0.10 -9.16 -18.15
CA PHE A 28 -0.59 -8.23 -19.17
C PHE A 28 0.05 -6.84 -19.05
N SER A 29 0.30 -6.35 -17.83
CA SER A 29 1.00 -5.06 -17.66
C SER A 29 2.45 -5.11 -18.12
N ALA A 30 3.16 -6.21 -17.88
CA ALA A 30 4.51 -6.42 -18.37
C ALA A 30 4.54 -6.48 -19.90
N LEU A 31 3.58 -7.19 -20.52
CA LEU A 31 3.44 -7.24 -21.97
C LEU A 31 3.23 -5.84 -22.56
N LEU A 32 2.31 -5.04 -21.99
CA LEU A 32 2.08 -3.66 -22.41
C LEU A 32 3.32 -2.78 -22.22
N ALA A 33 4.03 -2.92 -21.10
CA ALA A 33 5.26 -2.18 -20.82
C ALA A 33 6.39 -2.52 -21.80
N ALA A 34 6.47 -3.77 -22.27
CA ALA A 34 7.47 -4.21 -23.24
C ALA A 34 7.01 -4.09 -24.70
N ALA A 35 5.75 -3.73 -24.95
CA ALA A 35 5.13 -3.80 -26.28
C ALA A 35 5.93 -3.09 -27.38
N PHE A 36 6.45 -1.89 -27.11
CA PHE A 36 7.25 -1.17 -28.10
C PHE A 36 8.58 -1.87 -28.42
N LEU A 37 9.26 -2.41 -27.41
CA LEU A 37 10.50 -3.17 -27.59
C LEU A 37 10.25 -4.45 -28.39
N VAL A 38 9.14 -5.13 -28.10
CA VAL A 38 8.71 -6.34 -28.82
C VAL A 38 8.44 -6.03 -30.29
N VAL A 39 7.66 -4.99 -30.57
CA VAL A 39 7.34 -4.58 -31.95
C VAL A 39 8.60 -4.25 -32.76
N ARG A 40 9.62 -3.65 -32.12
CA ARG A 40 10.89 -3.29 -32.78
C ARG A 40 11.85 -4.47 -32.95
N LYS A 41 11.97 -5.38 -31.97
CA LYS A 41 12.98 -6.45 -31.99
C LYS A 41 12.50 -7.79 -32.55
N VAL A 42 11.20 -7.98 -32.70
CA VAL A 42 10.64 -9.23 -33.22
C VAL A 42 10.48 -9.15 -34.75
N PRO A 43 11.23 -9.96 -35.54
CA PRO A 43 11.28 -9.88 -37.00
C PRO A 43 9.92 -9.80 -37.73
N PRO A 44 8.92 -10.65 -37.44
CA PRO A 44 7.64 -10.57 -38.15
C PRO A 44 6.88 -9.27 -37.87
N MET A 45 7.06 -8.67 -36.68
CA MET A 45 6.39 -7.42 -36.31
C MET A 45 7.13 -6.20 -36.85
N CYS A 46 8.46 -6.18 -36.79
CA CYS A 46 9.23 -5.04 -37.27
C CYS A 46 9.19 -4.90 -38.79
N LEU A 47 9.13 -6.00 -39.55
CA LEU A 47 9.02 -5.95 -41.02
C LEU A 47 7.66 -5.48 -41.53
N ALA A 48 6.61 -5.59 -40.71
CA ALA A 48 5.26 -5.13 -41.03
C ALA A 48 5.03 -3.64 -40.69
N LEU A 49 6.04 -2.95 -40.15
CA LEU A 49 5.93 -1.56 -39.75
C LEU A 49 5.94 -0.62 -40.97
N PRO A 50 5.05 0.39 -41.02
CA PRO A 50 5.13 1.43 -42.03
C PRO A 50 6.35 2.31 -41.74
N THR A 51 7.48 2.05 -42.39
CA THR A 51 8.71 2.83 -42.16
C THR A 51 8.93 3.89 -43.23
N GLN A 52 8.72 5.15 -42.86
CA GLN A 52 9.17 6.35 -43.59
C GLN A 52 10.66 6.67 -43.29
N ARG A 53 11.51 5.64 -43.22
CA ARG A 53 12.89 5.78 -42.70
C ARG A 53 13.94 5.69 -43.79
N GLU A 54 14.93 6.57 -43.73
CA GLU A 54 16.05 6.66 -44.67
C GLU A 54 17.00 5.45 -44.59
N ASP A 55 17.15 4.85 -43.40
CA ASP A 55 18.11 3.78 -43.11
C ASP A 55 17.69 2.36 -43.55
N ARG A 56 16.49 2.18 -44.12
CA ARG A 56 15.90 0.87 -44.56
C ARG A 56 15.88 -0.29 -43.54
N ASN A 57 16.35 -0.12 -42.30
CA ASN A 57 16.29 -1.14 -41.26
C ASN A 57 15.15 -0.84 -40.25
N PRO A 58 13.99 -1.51 -40.34
CA PRO A 58 12.84 -1.23 -39.48
C PRO A 58 12.99 -1.80 -38.06
N CYS A 59 13.92 -2.74 -37.84
CA CYS A 59 14.07 -3.48 -36.59
C CYS A 59 15.08 -2.87 -35.61
N ASP A 60 15.67 -1.72 -35.96
CA ASP A 60 16.56 -0.98 -35.08
C ASP A 60 15.88 0.24 -34.44
N PHE A 61 16.41 0.63 -33.28
CA PHE A 61 15.90 1.79 -32.55
C PHE A 61 16.46 3.09 -33.14
N ASP A 62 15.64 4.13 -33.19
CA ASP A 62 16.11 5.47 -33.51
C ASP A 62 16.87 6.13 -32.36
N TRP A 63 17.80 7.03 -32.68
CA TRP A 63 18.49 7.84 -31.68
C TRP A 63 17.50 8.60 -30.81
N ARG A 64 16.42 9.11 -31.41
CA ARG A 64 15.32 9.77 -30.68
C ARG A 64 14.54 8.80 -29.78
N GLU A 65 14.35 7.55 -30.21
CA GLU A 65 13.68 6.52 -29.41
C GLU A 65 14.57 6.10 -28.23
N VAL A 66 15.86 5.92 -28.48
CA VAL A 66 16.87 5.66 -27.44
C VAL A 66 16.91 6.82 -26.44
N GLU A 67 16.88 8.07 -26.91
CA GLU A 67 16.80 9.26 -26.05
C GLU A 67 15.57 9.20 -25.13
N ILE A 68 14.38 8.88 -25.67
CA ILE A 68 13.14 8.72 -24.88
C ILE A 68 13.25 7.56 -23.87
N LEU A 69 13.80 6.41 -24.28
CA LEU A 69 14.01 5.25 -23.39
C LEU A 69 15.01 5.55 -22.27
N MET A 70 16.06 6.32 -22.57
CA MET A 70 17.03 6.79 -21.58
C MET A 70 16.37 7.75 -20.57
N PHE A 71 15.56 8.72 -21.04
CA PHE A 71 14.78 9.59 -20.15
C PHE A 71 13.81 8.80 -19.29
N LEU A 72 13.12 7.80 -19.84
CA LEU A 72 12.26 6.91 -19.06
C LEU A 72 13.05 6.20 -17.96
N SER A 73 14.22 5.62 -18.28
CA SER A 73 15.04 4.92 -17.30
C SER A 73 15.45 5.83 -16.13
N ALA A 74 15.82 7.09 -16.43
CA ALA A 74 16.15 8.09 -15.43
C ALA A 74 14.94 8.49 -14.55
N ILE A 75 13.75 8.72 -15.15
CA ILE A 75 12.52 9.05 -14.41
C ILE A 75 12.11 7.90 -13.50
N VAL A 76 12.12 6.67 -14.02
CA VAL A 76 11.79 5.46 -13.27
C VAL A 76 12.77 5.30 -12.11
N MET A 77 14.08 5.45 -12.33
CA MET A 77 15.08 5.38 -11.27
C MET A 77 14.86 6.46 -10.19
N MET A 78 14.62 7.71 -10.60
CA MET A 78 14.40 8.81 -9.67
C MET A 78 13.12 8.63 -8.85
N LYS A 79 12.03 8.21 -9.49
CA LYS A 79 10.76 7.93 -8.81
C LYS A 79 10.84 6.72 -7.90
N ASN A 80 11.59 5.71 -8.33
CA ASN A 80 11.70 4.48 -7.58
C ASN A 80 12.57 4.58 -6.33
N ARG A 81 13.48 5.58 -6.27
CA ARG A 81 14.29 5.86 -5.08
C ARG A 81 13.46 6.02 -3.79
N ARG A 82 12.18 6.38 -3.90
CA ARG A 82 11.26 6.59 -2.76
C ARG A 82 10.28 5.44 -2.55
N SER A 83 10.32 4.39 -3.37
CA SER A 83 9.38 3.26 -3.26
C SER A 83 9.92 2.26 -2.25
N ILE A 84 9.11 1.94 -1.24
CA ILE A 84 9.52 1.08 -0.12
C ILE A 84 8.99 -0.35 -0.30
N THR A 85 7.86 -0.50 -0.99
CA THR A 85 7.27 -1.81 -1.30
C THR A 85 7.55 -2.22 -2.74
N VAL A 86 7.71 -3.53 -2.96
CA VAL A 86 7.93 -4.11 -4.31
C VAL A 86 6.74 -3.82 -5.22
N ASP A 87 5.51 -3.86 -4.69
CA ASP A 87 4.31 -3.56 -5.46
C ASP A 87 4.28 -2.11 -5.96
N GLN A 88 4.72 -1.14 -5.14
CA GLN A 88 4.83 0.26 -5.58
C GLN A 88 5.91 0.44 -6.63
N HIS A 89 7.04 -0.25 -6.49
CA HIS A 89 8.13 -0.22 -7.47
C HIS A 89 7.65 -0.69 -8.84
N VAL A 90 7.04 -1.88 -8.88
CA VAL A 90 6.53 -2.48 -10.12
C VAL A 90 5.41 -1.62 -10.72
N GLY A 91 4.48 -1.13 -9.89
CA GLY A 91 3.39 -0.27 -10.35
C GLY A 91 3.90 1.01 -11.02
N ASN A 92 4.90 1.66 -10.42
CA ASN A 92 5.53 2.84 -11.01
C ASN A 92 6.20 2.52 -12.35
N ILE A 93 6.97 1.42 -12.44
CA ILE A 93 7.59 0.99 -13.70
C ILE A 93 6.52 0.82 -14.78
N PHE A 94 5.48 0.04 -14.53
CA PHE A 94 4.43 -0.22 -15.52
C PHE A 94 3.68 1.04 -15.94
N MET A 95 3.39 1.96 -15.01
CA MET A 95 2.72 3.22 -15.33
C MET A 95 3.59 4.08 -16.25
N PHE A 96 4.85 4.33 -15.88
CA PHE A 96 5.75 5.17 -16.68
C PHE A 96 6.08 4.53 -18.03
N SER A 97 6.30 3.20 -18.07
CA SER A 97 6.51 2.45 -19.32
C SER A 97 5.30 2.53 -20.25
N LYS A 98 4.07 2.41 -19.73
CA LYS A 98 2.87 2.57 -20.57
C LYS A 98 2.78 3.97 -21.18
N VAL A 99 3.03 5.02 -20.40
CA VAL A 99 3.02 6.41 -20.89
C VAL A 99 4.09 6.64 -21.96
N ALA A 100 5.31 6.15 -21.74
CA ALA A 100 6.36 6.28 -22.75
C ALA A 100 6.06 5.47 -24.01
N ASN A 101 5.50 4.27 -23.90
CA ASN A 101 5.07 3.49 -25.06
C ASN A 101 3.99 4.21 -25.86
N VAL A 102 3.05 4.92 -25.22
CA VAL A 102 2.12 5.80 -25.94
C VAL A 102 2.91 6.82 -26.78
N ILE A 103 3.84 7.56 -26.16
CA ILE A 103 4.64 8.58 -26.87
C ILE A 103 5.43 7.95 -28.04
N LEU A 104 6.06 6.80 -27.83
CA LEU A 104 6.84 6.08 -28.82
C LEU A 104 5.98 5.58 -29.99
N PHE A 105 4.80 5.01 -29.70
CA PHE A 105 3.87 4.57 -30.75
C PHE A 105 3.28 5.75 -31.53
N PHE A 106 2.92 6.86 -30.89
CA PHE A 106 2.46 8.07 -31.59
C PHE A 106 3.53 8.68 -32.49
N ARG A 107 4.82 8.54 -32.14
CA ARG A 107 5.94 8.97 -32.98
C ARG A 107 6.17 8.06 -34.17
N LEU A 108 5.97 6.75 -34.00
CA LEU A 108 6.06 5.76 -35.07
C LEU A 108 4.94 5.94 -36.08
N ASP A 109 3.68 5.94 -35.61
CA ASP A 109 2.48 6.15 -36.43
C ASP A 109 1.32 6.56 -35.51
N ILE A 110 0.60 7.61 -35.86
CA ILE A 110 -0.56 8.11 -35.10
C ILE A 110 -1.61 6.99 -34.92
N CYS A 111 -1.84 6.15 -35.93
CA CYS A 111 -2.79 5.04 -35.87
C CYS A 111 -2.36 3.98 -34.84
N MET A 112 -1.08 3.63 -34.80
CA MET A 112 -0.54 2.68 -33.82
C MET A 112 -0.54 3.27 -32.41
N GLY A 113 -0.29 4.58 -32.29
CA GLY A 113 -0.43 5.33 -31.04
C GLY A 113 -1.85 5.28 -30.47
N LEU A 114 -2.85 5.53 -31.31
CA LEU A 114 -4.27 5.45 -30.93
C LEU A 114 -4.68 4.02 -30.57
N LEU A 115 -4.25 3.02 -31.34
CA LEU A 115 -4.51 1.62 -31.05
C LEU A 115 -3.91 1.22 -29.68
N TYR A 116 -2.66 1.57 -29.41
CA TYR A 116 -2.03 1.26 -28.13
C TYR A 116 -2.68 2.02 -26.95
N LEU A 117 -3.10 3.27 -27.17
CA LEU A 117 -3.84 4.05 -26.16
C LEU A 117 -5.18 3.41 -25.82
N THR A 118 -5.96 2.98 -26.82
CA THR A 118 -7.24 2.29 -26.60
C THR A 118 -7.04 0.97 -25.86
N LEU A 119 -6.00 0.20 -26.21
CA LEU A 119 -5.61 -1.02 -25.50
C LEU A 119 -5.28 -0.74 -24.02
N CYS A 120 -4.57 0.36 -23.73
CA CYS A 120 -4.27 0.78 -22.36
C CYS A 120 -5.54 1.16 -21.58
N ILE A 121 -6.48 1.87 -22.19
CA ILE A 121 -7.76 2.24 -21.56
C ILE A 121 -8.60 0.99 -21.28
N VAL A 122 -8.72 0.08 -22.25
CA VAL A 122 -9.41 -1.21 -22.05
C VAL A 122 -8.79 -1.98 -20.89
N PHE A 123 -7.45 -2.08 -20.85
CA PHE A 123 -6.74 -2.73 -19.75
C PHE A 123 -7.05 -2.09 -18.38
N LEU A 124 -7.10 -0.77 -18.27
CA LEU A 124 -7.44 -0.07 -17.03
C LEU A 124 -8.86 -0.41 -16.54
N VAL A 125 -9.80 -0.60 -17.46
CA VAL A 125 -11.20 -0.92 -17.13
C VAL A 125 -11.35 -2.40 -16.77
N THR A 126 -10.72 -3.31 -17.52
CA THR A 126 -10.88 -4.75 -17.37
C THR A 126 -10.04 -5.34 -16.24
N CYS A 127 -8.84 -4.80 -16.02
CA CYS A 127 -7.84 -5.37 -15.11
C CYS A 127 -7.55 -4.37 -13.98
N LYS A 128 -8.28 -4.49 -12.86
CA LYS A 128 -7.94 -3.76 -11.64
C LYS A 128 -6.69 -4.37 -10.97
N PRO A 129 -5.85 -3.54 -10.31
CA PRO A 129 -4.72 -4.05 -9.54
C PRO A 129 -5.23 -4.98 -8.43
N PRO A 130 -4.50 -6.07 -8.13
CA PRO A 130 -4.90 -6.99 -7.08
C PRO A 130 -4.84 -6.30 -5.71
N LEU A 131 -5.89 -6.46 -4.92
CA LEU A 131 -5.90 -6.07 -3.52
C LEU A 131 -5.10 -7.09 -2.70
N TYR A 132 -4.51 -6.64 -1.60
CA TYR A 132 -3.84 -7.53 -0.65
C TYR A 132 -4.86 -8.51 -0.05
N MET A 133 -4.59 -9.82 -0.13
CA MET A 133 -5.46 -10.90 0.34
C MET A 133 -4.77 -11.81 1.38
N GLY A 134 -3.80 -11.26 2.12
CA GLY A 134 -3.09 -12.00 3.16
C GLY A 134 -3.89 -12.13 4.47
N PRO A 135 -3.36 -12.86 5.47
CA PRO A 135 -3.96 -12.91 6.79
C PRO A 135 -3.96 -11.51 7.42
N GLU A 136 -5.11 -11.08 7.93
CA GLU A 136 -5.24 -9.82 8.65
C GLU A 136 -6.31 -9.95 9.75
N TYR A 137 -6.14 -9.23 10.85
CA TYR A 137 -7.14 -9.15 11.91
C TYR A 137 -7.69 -7.73 11.96
N ILE A 138 -8.51 -7.39 10.97
CA ILE A 138 -9.02 -6.04 10.76
C ILE A 138 -10.54 -6.10 10.58
N LYS A 139 -11.25 -5.24 11.31
CA LYS A 139 -12.69 -5.07 11.14
C LYS A 139 -12.99 -4.07 10.03
N TYR A 140 -13.77 -4.47 9.05
CA TYR A 140 -14.23 -3.58 7.99
C TYR A 140 -15.48 -2.82 8.43
N PHE A 141 -15.41 -1.49 8.34
CA PHE A 141 -16.51 -0.61 8.69
C PHE A 141 -17.25 -0.13 7.43
N SER A 142 -18.58 -0.11 7.54
CA SER A 142 -19.48 0.61 6.65
C SER A 142 -19.87 1.96 7.26
N ASP A 143 -20.57 2.79 6.48
CA ASP A 143 -21.02 4.13 6.84
C ASP A 143 -21.80 4.18 8.16
N LYS A 144 -22.66 3.19 8.41
CA LYS A 144 -23.55 3.12 9.58
C LYS A 144 -22.94 2.37 10.75
N THR A 145 -21.98 1.48 10.50
CA THR A 145 -21.45 0.58 11.54
C THR A 145 -20.33 1.23 12.35
N ILE A 146 -19.62 2.21 11.77
CA ILE A 146 -18.46 2.83 12.40
C ILE A 146 -18.83 3.53 13.72
N ASP A 147 -19.87 4.37 13.71
CA ASP A 147 -20.28 5.15 14.87
C ASP A 147 -20.83 4.22 15.97
N ASN A 148 -21.69 3.28 15.58
CA ASN A 148 -22.27 2.30 16.50
C ASN A 148 -21.20 1.46 17.21
N GLU A 149 -20.16 1.00 16.50
CA GLU A 149 -19.09 0.21 17.13
C GLU A 149 -18.25 1.06 18.06
N LEU A 150 -17.95 2.30 17.66
CA LEU A 150 -17.12 3.20 18.44
C LEU A 150 -17.82 3.70 19.71
N GLU A 151 -19.14 3.82 19.69
CA GLU A 151 -19.94 4.16 20.87
C GLU A 151 -20.23 2.97 21.77
N ARG A 152 -20.34 1.76 21.20
CA ARG A 152 -20.64 0.52 21.94
C ARG A 152 -19.58 0.19 22.99
N ASP A 153 -18.31 0.29 22.63
CA ASP A 153 -17.21 -0.01 23.54
C ASP A 153 -16.18 1.12 23.58
N LYS A 154 -16.41 2.05 24.50
CA LYS A 154 -15.52 3.20 24.74
C LYS A 154 -14.23 2.81 25.46
N GLN A 155 -14.14 1.61 26.06
CA GLN A 155 -12.93 1.17 26.74
C GLN A 155 -11.88 0.68 25.74
N VAL A 156 -12.32 0.20 24.58
CA VAL A 156 -11.46 -0.28 23.51
C VAL A 156 -10.89 0.89 22.70
N THR A 157 -9.59 0.80 22.41
CA THR A 157 -8.91 1.72 21.51
C THR A 157 -8.98 1.20 20.08
N TRP A 158 -9.34 2.07 19.13
CA TRP A 158 -9.45 1.72 17.71
C TRP A 158 -8.44 2.48 16.87
N ILE A 159 -7.74 1.78 15.98
CA ILE A 159 -6.94 2.40 14.92
C ILE A 159 -7.64 2.11 13.60
N ILE A 160 -8.17 3.15 12.96
CA ILE A 160 -8.96 3.03 11.75
C ILE A 160 -8.19 3.63 10.58
N GLU A 161 -7.99 2.82 9.53
CA GLU A 161 -7.45 3.23 8.24
C GLU A 161 -8.59 3.65 7.30
N PHE A 162 -8.57 4.91 6.89
CA PHE A 162 -9.41 5.46 5.84
C PHE A 162 -8.64 5.37 4.52
N PHE A 163 -9.11 4.48 3.65
CA PHE A 163 -8.43 4.14 2.40
C PHE A 163 -9.36 4.28 1.19
N ALA A 164 -8.79 4.28 -0.01
CA ALA A 164 -9.56 4.20 -1.24
C ALA A 164 -8.90 3.23 -2.22
N ASN A 165 -9.71 2.40 -2.88
CA ASN A 165 -9.22 1.32 -3.76
C ASN A 165 -8.43 1.81 -4.97
N TRP A 166 -8.66 3.04 -5.45
CA TRP A 166 -7.95 3.61 -6.59
C TRP A 166 -6.59 4.22 -6.21
N SER A 167 -6.30 4.40 -4.91
CA SER A 167 -5.04 4.99 -4.45
C SER A 167 -3.94 3.93 -4.37
N SER A 168 -2.87 4.10 -5.15
CA SER A 168 -1.70 3.21 -5.11
C SER A 168 -0.96 3.28 -3.76
N GLU A 169 -0.98 4.44 -3.10
CA GLU A 169 -0.38 4.62 -1.77
C GLU A 169 -1.13 3.80 -0.71
N CYS A 170 -2.45 3.65 -0.83
CA CYS A 170 -3.24 2.78 0.05
C CYS A 170 -2.97 1.29 -0.22
N GLN A 171 -2.88 0.90 -1.49
CA GLN A 171 -2.59 -0.49 -1.86
C GLN A 171 -1.22 -0.95 -1.36
N SER A 172 -0.21 -0.07 -1.44
CA SER A 172 1.12 -0.36 -0.91
C SER A 172 1.18 -0.38 0.62
N PHE A 173 0.28 0.35 1.30
CA PHE A 173 0.19 0.35 2.76
C PHE A 173 -0.63 -0.82 3.34
N ALA A 174 -1.55 -1.41 2.57
CA ALA A 174 -2.37 -2.55 3.00
C ALA A 174 -1.58 -3.72 3.66
N PRO A 175 -0.47 -4.24 3.09
CA PRO A 175 0.31 -5.31 3.74
C PRO A 175 0.98 -4.87 5.03
N ILE A 176 1.39 -3.60 5.14
CA ILE A 176 2.03 -3.04 6.33
C ILE A 176 1.00 -3.01 7.47
N PHE A 177 -0.19 -2.49 7.20
CA PHE A 177 -1.27 -2.41 8.18
C PHE A 177 -1.82 -3.78 8.58
N ALA A 178 -1.93 -4.72 7.65
CA ALA A 178 -2.29 -6.11 7.93
C ALA A 178 -1.31 -6.76 8.93
N ASN A 179 0.00 -6.62 8.69
CA ASN A 179 1.02 -7.15 9.60
C ASN A 179 0.98 -6.49 11.00
N LEU A 180 0.72 -5.18 11.06
CA LEU A 180 0.54 -4.49 12.34
C LEU A 180 -0.68 -5.01 13.09
N SER A 181 -1.80 -5.24 12.39
CA SER A 181 -3.01 -5.80 12.98
C SER A 181 -2.76 -7.18 13.59
N LEU A 182 -2.05 -8.07 12.89
CA LEU A 182 -1.73 -9.41 13.40
C LEU A 182 -0.83 -9.35 14.65
N LYS A 183 0.11 -8.40 14.70
CA LYS A 183 1.08 -8.29 15.79
C LYS A 183 0.51 -7.61 17.05
N TYR A 184 -0.31 -6.58 16.88
CA TYR A 184 -0.76 -5.69 17.95
C TYR A 184 -2.23 -5.83 18.30
N ASN A 185 -2.97 -6.73 17.66
CA ASN A 185 -4.35 -6.97 18.07
C ASN A 185 -4.44 -7.55 19.48
N CYS A 186 -5.25 -6.94 20.33
CA CYS A 186 -5.59 -7.43 21.67
C CYS A 186 -7.01 -6.97 22.07
N PRO A 187 -7.61 -7.49 23.14
CA PRO A 187 -8.99 -7.13 23.52
C PRO A 187 -9.21 -5.63 23.77
N GLY A 188 -8.17 -4.88 24.14
CA GLY A 188 -8.24 -3.42 24.33
C GLY A 188 -7.75 -2.59 23.14
N LEU A 189 -7.24 -3.21 22.07
CA LEU A 189 -6.76 -2.53 20.86
C LEU A 189 -7.17 -3.28 19.60
N HIS A 190 -8.01 -2.66 18.80
CA HIS A 190 -8.48 -3.20 17.53
C HIS A 190 -8.11 -2.34 16.34
N PHE A 191 -7.99 -3.00 15.19
CA PHE A 191 -7.68 -2.38 13.92
C PHE A 191 -8.90 -2.42 13.02
N GLY A 192 -9.15 -1.31 12.32
CA GLY A 192 -10.29 -1.14 11.43
C GLY A 192 -9.89 -0.56 10.08
N LYS A 193 -10.71 -0.81 9.06
CA LYS A 193 -10.57 -0.27 7.71
C LYS A 193 -11.91 0.27 7.22
N VAL A 194 -11.91 1.44 6.58
CA VAL A 194 -13.10 2.03 5.95
C VAL A 194 -12.76 2.57 4.57
N ASP A 195 -13.56 2.18 3.57
CA ASP A 195 -13.39 2.61 2.18
C ASP A 195 -14.10 3.96 1.97
N VAL A 196 -13.35 5.05 2.08
CA VAL A 196 -13.88 6.41 1.83
C VAL A 196 -14.10 6.69 0.35
N GLY A 197 -13.51 5.89 -0.54
CA GLY A 197 -13.81 5.95 -1.97
C GLY A 197 -15.20 5.44 -2.30
N ARG A 198 -15.69 4.46 -1.54
CA ARG A 198 -17.05 3.91 -1.66
C ARG A 198 -18.08 4.68 -0.82
N TYR A 199 -17.69 5.19 0.34
CA TYR A 199 -18.57 5.89 1.28
C TYR A 199 -18.19 7.38 1.43
N PRO A 200 -18.64 8.27 0.54
CA PRO A 200 -18.31 9.70 0.59
C PRO A 200 -18.89 10.44 1.80
N ASP A 201 -19.95 9.92 2.41
CA ASP A 201 -20.51 10.49 3.64
C ASP A 201 -19.53 10.35 4.82
N VAL A 202 -18.80 9.23 4.89
CA VAL A 202 -17.75 9.02 5.89
C VAL A 202 -16.59 9.99 5.65
N SER A 203 -16.20 10.18 4.39
CA SER A 203 -15.11 11.09 4.04
C SER A 203 -15.42 12.53 4.45
N THR A 204 -16.67 12.97 4.26
CA THR A 204 -17.14 14.30 4.65
C THR A 204 -17.20 14.46 6.16
N ARG A 205 -17.77 13.47 6.89
CA ARG A 205 -17.89 13.49 8.36
C ARG A 205 -16.53 13.56 9.06
N TYR A 206 -15.57 12.73 8.63
CA TYR A 206 -14.22 12.70 9.20
C TYR A 206 -13.24 13.67 8.52
N LYS A 207 -13.73 14.53 7.60
CA LYS A 207 -12.93 15.54 6.87
C LYS A 207 -11.68 14.95 6.21
N VAL A 208 -11.86 13.80 5.56
CA VAL A 208 -10.84 13.11 4.76
C VAL A 208 -11.16 13.37 3.29
N SER A 209 -10.32 14.14 2.61
CA SER A 209 -10.44 14.39 1.18
C SER A 209 -10.03 13.15 0.40
N THR A 210 -10.89 12.77 -0.55
CA THR A 210 -10.66 11.67 -1.48
C THR A 210 -10.13 12.15 -2.83
N SER A 211 -9.72 13.42 -2.95
CA SER A 211 -9.17 13.92 -4.20
C SER A 211 -7.79 13.31 -4.46
N PRO A 212 -7.50 12.79 -5.67
CA PRO A 212 -6.20 12.20 -6.01
C PRO A 212 -5.06 13.21 -5.99
N LEU A 213 -5.37 14.52 -6.02
CA LEU A 213 -4.39 15.60 -5.88
C LEU A 213 -3.99 15.84 -4.41
N THR A 214 -4.79 15.35 -3.47
CA THR A 214 -4.54 15.51 -2.05
C THR A 214 -3.74 14.33 -1.52
N LYS A 215 -2.70 14.61 -0.74
CA LYS A 215 -1.88 13.59 -0.06
C LYS A 215 -2.51 13.17 1.27
N GLN A 216 -3.83 13.04 1.31
CA GLN A 216 -4.57 12.67 2.53
C GLN A 216 -4.72 11.16 2.68
N LEU A 217 -4.71 10.41 1.59
CA LEU A 217 -4.88 8.95 1.62
C LEU A 217 -3.53 8.23 1.55
N PRO A 218 -3.27 7.19 2.36
CA PRO A 218 -4.14 6.69 3.44
C PRO A 218 -4.14 7.63 4.66
N THR A 219 -5.31 7.77 5.32
CA THR A 219 -5.39 8.44 6.63
C THR A 219 -5.56 7.40 7.73
N LEU A 220 -4.72 7.46 8.77
CA LEU A 220 -4.87 6.69 10.00
C LEU A 220 -5.39 7.59 11.11
N ILE A 221 -6.45 7.16 11.79
CA ILE A 221 -7.01 7.86 12.95
C ILE A 221 -7.05 6.92 14.16
N LEU A 222 -6.57 7.40 15.30
CA LEU A 222 -6.67 6.73 16.59
C LEU A 222 -7.87 7.27 17.36
N PHE A 223 -8.78 6.38 17.73
CA PHE A 223 -9.92 6.66 18.58
C PHE A 223 -9.73 6.03 19.96
N GLN A 224 -9.92 6.84 21.00
CA GLN A 224 -9.95 6.38 22.40
C GLN A 224 -11.16 6.97 23.10
N GLY A 225 -11.98 6.15 23.74
CA GLY A 225 -13.18 6.65 24.42
C GLY A 225 -14.24 7.24 23.49
N GLY A 226 -14.24 6.86 22.21
CA GLY A 226 -15.11 7.44 21.19
C GLY A 226 -14.64 8.78 20.62
N ILE A 227 -13.45 9.26 20.99
CA ILE A 227 -12.92 10.56 20.57
C ILE A 227 -11.68 10.36 19.71
N GLU A 228 -11.56 11.13 18.62
CA GLU A 228 -10.34 11.23 17.80
C GLU A 228 -9.21 11.85 18.65
N LYS A 229 -8.17 11.05 18.95
CA LYS A 229 -6.98 11.50 19.69
C LYS A 229 -5.89 12.03 18.79
N MET A 230 -5.65 11.34 17.68
CA MET A 230 -4.61 11.69 16.72
C MET A 230 -4.96 11.19 15.33
N ARG A 231 -4.45 11.90 14.32
CA ARG A 231 -4.52 11.50 12.91
C ARG A 231 -3.20 11.67 12.18
N ARG A 232 -3.02 10.89 11.13
CA ARG A 232 -1.94 10.97 10.15
C ARG A 232 -2.51 10.80 8.74
N PRO A 233 -2.12 11.60 7.74
CA PRO A 233 -1.24 12.79 7.82
C PRO A 233 -1.84 13.94 8.65
N TYR A 234 -0.98 14.84 9.15
CA TYR A 234 -1.44 16.09 9.77
C TYR A 234 -2.08 17.00 8.75
N ILE A 235 -3.16 17.68 9.15
CA ILE A 235 -3.81 18.70 8.33
C ILE A 235 -3.38 20.08 8.85
N ASN A 236 -2.76 20.87 7.97
CA ASN A 236 -2.40 22.25 8.27
C ASN A 236 -3.65 23.11 8.47
N LYS A 237 -3.52 24.27 9.14
CA LYS A 237 -4.62 25.24 9.33
C LYS A 237 -5.29 25.70 8.01
N LYS A 238 -4.60 25.53 6.88
CA LYS A 238 -5.09 25.81 5.52
C LYS A 238 -5.83 24.62 4.86
N GLY A 239 -6.08 23.53 5.58
CA GLY A 239 -6.77 22.33 5.06
C GLY A 239 -5.89 21.38 4.23
N HIS A 240 -4.61 21.72 4.00
CA HIS A 240 -3.69 20.87 3.23
C HIS A 240 -3.09 19.79 4.14
N ALA A 241 -3.07 18.55 3.68
CA ALA A 241 -2.28 17.51 4.35
C ALA A 241 -0.79 17.77 4.18
N VAL A 242 -0.06 17.70 5.28
CA VAL A 242 1.39 17.61 5.26
C VAL A 242 1.74 16.24 4.69
N SER A 243 2.54 16.22 3.62
CA SER A 243 2.99 15.00 2.93
C SER A 243 3.61 14.04 3.95
N TRP A 244 2.85 13.05 4.38
CA TRP A 244 3.33 11.98 5.23
C TRP A 244 3.85 10.89 4.32
N THR A 245 5.17 10.76 4.25
CA THR A 245 5.81 9.74 3.42
C THR A 245 6.41 8.73 4.38
N PHE A 246 6.12 7.44 4.20
CA PHE A 246 6.63 6.34 5.02
C PHE A 246 8.16 6.13 4.93
N SER A 247 8.89 7.08 4.38
CA SER A 247 10.34 7.02 4.23
C SER A 247 11.03 7.42 5.55
N GLU A 248 12.17 6.79 5.76
CA GLU A 248 13.12 6.94 6.85
C GLU A 248 13.24 8.36 7.44
N VAL A 249 13.46 8.42 8.75
CA VAL A 249 13.68 9.60 9.60
C VAL A 249 14.53 10.66 8.88
N GLY A 250 13.92 11.82 8.59
CA GLY A 250 14.61 12.90 7.88
C GLY A 250 13.79 14.17 7.77
N GLY A 251 13.22 14.62 8.88
CA GLY A 251 12.48 15.88 8.97
C GLY A 251 12.53 16.48 10.38
N MET A 252 13.64 16.26 11.09
CA MET A 252 13.96 17.01 12.30
C MET A 252 14.52 18.36 11.86
N GLY A 253 13.96 19.44 12.42
CA GLY A 253 14.31 20.80 12.06
C GLY A 253 15.82 21.07 12.18
N LEU A 254 16.32 21.91 11.27
CA LEU A 254 17.61 22.58 11.43
C LEU A 254 17.66 23.24 12.81
N GLY A 255 18.61 22.81 13.64
CA GLY A 255 19.00 23.53 14.84
C GLY A 255 19.06 22.66 16.09
N ALA A 256 20.07 21.78 16.19
CA ALA A 256 20.89 21.57 17.40
C ALA A 256 21.69 20.26 17.32
N LEU A 257 22.97 20.35 17.69
CA LEU A 257 23.95 19.28 17.95
C LEU A 257 24.39 18.44 16.73
N GLY A 258 25.67 18.36 16.36
CA GLY A 258 26.87 18.37 17.18
C GLY A 258 27.37 16.93 17.37
N SER A 259 28.35 16.53 16.56
CA SER A 259 29.25 15.37 16.69
C SER A 259 28.78 14.14 17.46
N ARG A 260 28.51 13.04 16.75
CA ARG A 260 29.15 11.72 16.97
C ARG A 260 28.71 10.72 15.90
N GLY A 261 29.69 10.21 15.16
CA GLY A 261 29.51 9.06 14.27
C GLY A 261 29.55 7.73 15.04
N GLY A 262 29.01 6.70 14.39
CA GLY A 262 29.11 5.31 14.83
C GLY A 262 27.77 4.58 14.77
N ASP A 263 27.69 3.61 13.85
CA ASP A 263 26.84 2.42 13.92
C ASP A 263 25.34 2.53 13.64
N ALA A 264 24.98 2.56 12.35
CA ALA A 264 23.68 2.10 11.85
C ALA A 264 23.89 1.05 10.75
N VAL A 265 24.44 -0.10 11.12
CA VAL A 265 24.48 -1.30 10.26
C VAL A 265 23.24 -2.14 10.58
N GLY A 266 22.30 -2.25 9.63
CA GLY A 266 21.33 -3.36 9.62
C GLY A 266 19.84 -3.05 9.74
N ALA A 267 19.34 -1.86 9.41
CA ALA A 267 17.89 -1.68 9.23
C ALA A 267 17.46 -2.23 7.87
N ASN A 268 16.58 -3.24 7.86
CA ASN A 268 16.00 -3.79 6.65
C ASN A 268 15.03 -2.73 6.07
N VAL A 269 15.32 -2.17 4.89
CA VAL A 269 14.57 -1.03 4.31
C VAL A 269 13.06 -1.31 4.19
N SER A 270 12.64 -2.58 4.17
CA SER A 270 11.24 -3.01 4.19
C SER A 270 10.51 -2.85 5.54
N SER A 271 11.20 -2.67 6.67
CA SER A 271 10.57 -2.52 8.01
C SER A 271 10.34 -1.05 8.42
N LEU A 272 10.98 -0.10 7.74
CA LEU A 272 10.91 1.33 8.07
C LEU A 272 9.47 1.91 8.14
N PRO A 273 8.55 1.57 7.22
CA PRO A 273 7.16 2.05 7.31
C PRO A 273 6.44 1.54 8.56
N GLN A 274 6.65 0.28 8.93
CA GLN A 274 6.04 -0.34 10.10
C GLN A 274 6.56 0.33 11.38
N GLU A 275 7.87 0.52 11.48
CA GLU A 275 8.51 1.14 12.63
C GLU A 275 8.06 2.60 12.83
N ASN A 276 7.88 3.35 11.74
CA ASN A 276 7.34 4.72 11.80
C ASN A 276 5.92 4.74 12.40
N VAL A 277 5.03 3.85 11.94
CA VAL A 277 3.67 3.74 12.50
C VAL A 277 3.71 3.31 13.97
N ILE A 278 4.56 2.33 14.31
CA ILE A 278 4.72 1.86 15.70
C ILE A 278 5.16 2.99 16.63
N ARG A 279 6.14 3.79 16.21
CA ARG A 279 6.67 4.91 17.02
C ARG A 279 5.67 6.04 17.11
N GLU A 280 5.08 6.48 16.00
CA GLU A 280 4.20 7.65 15.97
C GLU A 280 2.88 7.42 16.73
N PHE A 281 2.29 6.23 16.60
CA PHE A 281 1.07 5.87 17.33
C PHE A 281 1.35 5.25 18.69
N ASN A 282 2.62 5.12 19.08
CA ASN A 282 3.06 4.47 20.30
C ASN A 282 2.35 3.11 20.52
N LEU A 283 2.34 2.29 19.46
CA LEU A 283 1.60 1.02 19.42
C LEU A 283 2.00 0.08 20.55
N ASN A 284 3.28 0.10 20.95
CA ASN A 284 3.77 -0.72 22.05
C ASN A 284 3.09 -0.35 23.37
N GLU A 285 2.95 0.93 23.70
CA GLU A 285 2.28 1.36 24.93
C GLU A 285 0.78 1.05 24.89
N LEU A 286 0.12 1.35 23.76
CA LEU A 286 -1.31 1.05 23.57
C LEU A 286 -1.59 -0.44 23.74
N TYR A 287 -0.75 -1.29 23.18
CA TYR A 287 -0.88 -2.74 23.29
C TYR A 287 -0.72 -3.24 24.72
N GLN A 288 0.28 -2.72 25.45
CA GLN A 288 0.48 -3.08 26.86
C GLN A 288 -0.68 -2.60 27.73
N ARG A 289 -1.21 -1.40 27.46
CA ARG A 289 -2.38 -0.87 28.15
C ARG A 289 -3.64 -1.71 27.89
N GLY A 290 -3.88 -2.08 26.64
CA GLY A 290 -5.00 -2.93 26.26
C GLY A 290 -4.93 -4.32 26.90
N LYS A 291 -3.73 -4.92 26.99
CA LYS A 291 -3.52 -6.18 27.72
C LYS A 291 -3.81 -6.06 29.22
N LYS A 292 -3.38 -4.97 29.86
CA LYS A 292 -3.64 -4.74 31.30
C LYS A 292 -5.13 -4.55 31.60
N GLN A 293 -5.85 -3.84 30.74
CA GLN A 293 -7.31 -3.68 30.87
C GLN A 293 -8.05 -5.01 30.75
N SER A 294 -7.64 -5.88 29.83
CA SER A 294 -8.19 -7.24 29.71
C SER A 294 -7.89 -8.11 30.94
N LYS A 295 -6.71 -8.00 31.53
CA LYS A 295 -6.35 -8.77 32.74
C LYS A 295 -7.17 -8.33 33.97
N GLY A 296 -7.43 -7.03 34.13
CA GLY A 296 -8.29 -6.53 35.21
C GLY A 296 -9.77 -6.90 35.06
N GLN A 297 -10.26 -7.08 33.83
CA GLN A 297 -11.63 -7.60 33.59
C GLN A 297 -11.74 -9.11 33.88
N ASN A 298 -10.71 -9.90 33.59
CA ASN A 298 -10.69 -11.33 33.92
C ASN A 298 -10.47 -11.62 35.41
N GLU A 299 -9.82 -10.72 36.16
CA GLU A 299 -9.68 -10.86 37.62
C GLU A 299 -10.95 -10.41 38.39
N GLY A 300 -11.88 -9.70 37.74
CA GLY A 300 -13.16 -9.26 38.32
C GLY A 300 -14.32 -10.24 38.16
N SER A 301 -14.09 -11.40 37.54
CA SER A 301 -15.08 -12.50 37.46
C SER A 301 -14.77 -13.52 38.56
N GLU A 302 -15.07 -13.17 39.80
CA GLU A 302 -15.19 -14.15 40.88
C GLU A 302 -16.23 -15.20 40.49
N GLU A 303 -15.78 -16.44 40.54
CA GLU A 303 -16.51 -17.70 40.39
C GLU A 303 -17.90 -17.63 41.08
N PRO A 304 -19.02 -17.95 40.39
CA PRO A 304 -20.30 -18.05 41.08
C PRO A 304 -20.21 -19.19 42.09
N ARG A 305 -20.29 -18.85 43.40
CA ARG A 305 -20.42 -19.84 44.48
C ARG A 305 -21.50 -20.84 44.12
N ALA A 306 -21.13 -22.12 44.16
CA ALA A 306 -22.05 -23.24 44.05
C ALA A 306 -23.23 -23.08 45.03
N PRO A 307 -24.47 -23.36 44.61
CA PRO A 307 -25.62 -23.29 45.51
C PRO A 307 -25.52 -24.38 46.57
N THR A 308 -25.57 -23.97 47.84
CA THR A 308 -25.70 -24.83 49.02
C THR A 308 -27.04 -25.57 48.94
N ASN A 309 -26.98 -26.91 48.89
CA ASN A 309 -28.16 -27.78 49.01
C ASN A 309 -28.88 -27.52 50.35
N GLN A 310 -30.13 -27.05 50.29
CA GLN A 310 -31.07 -27.12 51.42
C GLN A 310 -31.84 -28.44 51.31
N GLU A 311 -31.71 -29.29 52.33
CA GLU A 311 -32.60 -30.44 52.56
C GLU A 311 -34.05 -29.97 52.82
N PRO A 312 -35.07 -30.70 52.33
CA PRO A 312 -36.45 -30.39 52.65
C PRO A 312 -36.84 -30.94 54.02
N LYS A 313 -37.28 -30.04 54.92
CA LYS A 313 -38.04 -30.40 56.12
C LYS A 313 -39.33 -31.10 55.70
N LYS A 314 -39.55 -32.28 56.26
CA LYS A 314 -40.76 -33.09 56.12
C LYS A 314 -41.70 -32.76 57.27
N ASP A 315 -42.91 -32.32 56.95
CA ASP A 315 -44.00 -32.13 57.90
C ASP A 315 -44.37 -33.45 58.59
N LYS A 316 -44.34 -33.44 59.92
CA LYS A 316 -45.29 -34.10 60.83
C LYS A 316 -45.09 -33.60 62.27
#